data_AF-A0A173SQ34-F1
#
_entry.id   AF-A0A173SQ34-F1
#
_cell.length_a   1.000
_cell.length_b   1.000
_cell.length_c   1.000
_cell.angle_alpha   90.00
_cell.angle_beta   90.00
_cell.angle_gamma   90.00
#
_symmetry.space_group_name_H-M   'P 1'
#
loop_
_entity.id
_entity.type
_entity.pdbx_description
1 polymer ?
#
loop_
_entity_poly.entity_id
_entity_poly.type
_entity_poly.pdbx_seq_one_letter_code
_entity_poly.pdbx_strand_id
1 'polypeptide(L)'
;MWNYEKRLQYPVKITQTNPKMAQVIISQFGGPDGELAASMRYLSQRYTMPYKEVTGILTDIGTEELAHMEMICAIVYQLTKDLSPEEIKASGFDKYYVDHTLALWPQAASGTPWTATYFQSKGDPITDLHEDMAAEGAIV
;
A
#
# COMPACT_ATOMS: atom_id res chain seq x y z
N MET A 1 20.67 3.09 -4.32
CA MET A 1 20.30 3.15 -5.76
C MET A 1 19.15 2.18 -5.94
N TRP A 2 18.10 2.57 -6.65
CA TRP A 2 16.96 1.71 -6.95
C TRP A 2 17.03 1.25 -8.41
N ASN A 3 16.68 0.00 -8.66
CA ASN A 3 16.49 -0.54 -9.99
C ASN A 3 15.04 -0.99 -10.09
N TYR A 4 14.39 -0.68 -11.21
CA TYR A 4 13.02 -1.10 -11.46
C TYR A 4 13.01 -2.26 -12.47
N GLU A 5 12.27 -3.30 -12.13
CA GLU A 5 11.97 -4.43 -13.01
C GLU A 5 10.48 -4.35 -13.36
N LYS A 6 10.13 -4.48 -14.64
CA LYS A 6 8.74 -4.29 -15.12
C LYS A 6 7.76 -5.36 -14.60
N ARG A 7 8.28 -6.51 -14.16
CA ARG A 7 7.46 -7.62 -13.68
C ARG A 7 7.04 -7.34 -12.25
N LEU A 8 5.74 -7.49 -11.98
CA LEU A 8 5.24 -7.59 -10.61
C LEU A 8 5.92 -8.75 -9.89
N GLN A 9 6.21 -8.58 -8.59
CA GLN A 9 6.79 -9.62 -7.75
C GLN A 9 5.96 -10.91 -7.80
N TYR A 10 4.63 -10.78 -7.77
CA TYR A 10 3.71 -11.85 -8.10
C TYR A 10 2.71 -11.43 -9.20
N PRO A 11 2.45 -12.27 -10.23
CA PRO A 11 1.56 -11.90 -11.30
C PRO A 11 0.11 -11.68 -10.84
N VAL A 12 -0.42 -10.47 -11.09
CA VAL A 12 -1.85 -10.14 -10.88
C VAL A 12 -2.59 -10.25 -12.21
N LYS A 13 -3.61 -11.13 -12.26
CA LYS A 13 -4.43 -11.40 -13.45
C LYS A 13 -5.92 -11.43 -13.10
N ILE A 14 -6.56 -10.27 -13.08
CA ILE A 14 -7.99 -10.08 -12.86
C ILE A 14 -8.64 -9.78 -14.20
N THR A 15 -9.59 -10.64 -14.61
CA THR A 15 -10.29 -10.52 -15.90
C THR A 15 -11.68 -9.92 -15.79
N GLN A 16 -12.23 -9.82 -14.57
CA GLN A 16 -13.55 -9.27 -14.30
C GLN A 16 -13.43 -8.09 -13.35
N THR A 17 -14.01 -6.95 -13.74
CA THR A 17 -14.08 -5.76 -12.90
C THR A 17 -14.96 -6.03 -11.67
N ASN A 18 -14.56 -5.45 -10.53
CA ASN A 18 -15.36 -5.50 -9.30
C ASN A 18 -15.07 -4.23 -8.46
N PRO A 19 -15.78 -3.13 -8.74
CA PRO A 19 -15.56 -1.85 -8.05
C PRO A 19 -15.78 -1.93 -6.54
N LYS A 20 -16.72 -2.75 -6.08
CA LYS A 20 -16.96 -2.93 -4.63
C LYS A 20 -15.76 -3.54 -3.93
N MET A 21 -15.11 -4.51 -4.57
CA MET A 21 -13.87 -5.09 -4.05
C MET A 21 -12.73 -4.08 -4.08
N ALA A 22 -12.63 -3.26 -5.15
CA ALA A 22 -11.63 -2.20 -5.24
C ALA A 22 -11.74 -1.18 -4.09
N GLN A 23 -12.97 -0.82 -3.67
CA GLN A 23 -13.20 0.10 -2.54
C GLN A 23 -12.68 -0.41 -1.20
N VAL A 24 -12.59 -1.73 -1.04
CA VAL A 24 -12.06 -2.33 0.19
C VAL A 24 -10.54 -2.51 0.07
N ILE A 25 -10.08 -3.09 -1.05
CA ILE A 25 -8.67 -3.38 -1.30
C ILE A 25 -7.81 -2.12 -1.34
N ILE A 26 -8.36 -0.97 -1.75
CA ILE A 26 -7.60 0.29 -1.75
C ILE A 26 -7.01 0.65 -0.38
N SER A 27 -7.58 0.13 0.72
CA SER A 27 -7.00 0.30 2.05
C SER A 27 -5.61 -0.34 2.19
N GLN A 28 -5.30 -1.37 1.42
CA GLN A 28 -3.95 -1.93 1.36
C GLN A 28 -2.99 -1.02 0.60
N PHE A 29 -3.47 -0.13 -0.27
CA PHE A 29 -2.62 0.88 -0.90
C PHE A 29 -2.29 2.02 0.06
N GLY A 30 -3.32 2.68 0.61
CA GLY A 30 -3.14 3.94 1.35
C GLY A 30 -3.74 4.01 2.75
N GLY A 31 -4.14 2.86 3.32
CA GLY A 31 -4.58 2.79 4.71
C GLY A 31 -3.41 2.84 5.71
N PRO A 32 -3.71 2.92 7.02
CA PRO A 32 -2.70 3.02 8.08
C PRO A 32 -1.69 1.86 8.08
N ASP A 33 -2.20 0.65 7.87
CA ASP A 33 -1.43 -0.59 7.84
C ASP A 33 -1.28 -1.12 6.40
N GLY A 34 -1.42 -0.25 5.40
CA GLY A 34 -1.23 -0.60 3.99
C GLY A 34 0.24 -0.56 3.56
N GLU A 35 0.52 -1.10 2.39
CA GLU A 35 1.86 -1.32 1.82
C GLU A 35 2.67 -0.01 1.67
N LEU A 36 2.00 1.11 1.39
CA LEU A 36 2.67 2.41 1.33
C LEU A 36 3.16 2.86 2.72
N ALA A 37 2.41 2.59 3.78
CA ALA A 37 2.86 2.89 5.14
C ALA A 37 3.99 1.92 5.56
N ALA A 38 3.84 0.62 5.27
CA ALA A 38 4.85 -0.39 5.55
C ALA A 38 6.20 -0.08 4.88
N SER A 39 6.19 0.18 3.57
CA SER A 39 7.41 0.56 2.84
C SER A 39 8.09 1.82 3.42
N MET A 40 7.32 2.86 3.72
CA MET A 40 7.88 4.09 4.28
C MET A 40 8.42 3.89 5.70
N ARG A 41 7.79 3.04 6.51
CA ARG A 41 8.23 2.68 7.86
C ARG A 41 9.63 2.07 7.84
N TYR A 42 9.79 0.92 7.17
CA TYR A 42 11.06 0.19 7.14
C TYR A 42 12.19 0.99 6.49
N LEU A 43 11.90 1.67 5.37
CA LEU A 43 12.90 2.47 4.66
C LEU A 43 13.32 3.74 5.43
N SER A 44 12.51 4.23 6.36
CA SER A 44 12.86 5.36 7.22
C SER A 44 13.69 4.91 8.41
N GLN A 45 13.25 3.87 9.12
CA GLN A 45 13.90 3.38 10.34
C GLN A 45 15.32 2.85 10.10
N ARG A 46 15.60 2.30 8.90
CA ARG A 46 16.93 1.73 8.57
C ARG A 46 18.11 2.69 8.80
N TYR A 47 17.89 4.01 8.69
CA TYR A 47 18.96 5.01 8.79
C TYR A 47 19.43 5.25 10.23
N THR A 48 18.60 4.93 11.21
CA THR A 48 18.89 5.08 12.64
C THR A 48 19.15 3.75 13.34
N MET A 49 18.96 2.63 12.63
CA MET A 49 19.26 1.29 13.14
C MET A 49 20.78 1.09 13.33
N PRO A 50 21.27 0.82 14.56
CA PRO A 50 22.71 0.71 14.84
C PRO A 50 23.31 -0.64 14.42
N TYR A 51 22.48 -1.66 14.20
CA TYR A 51 22.90 -3.00 13.81
C TYR A 51 22.84 -3.15 12.29
N LYS A 52 23.99 -3.34 11.63
CA LYS A 52 24.10 -3.37 10.17
C LYS A 52 23.27 -4.49 9.54
N GLU A 53 23.20 -5.63 10.20
CA GLU A 53 22.40 -6.79 9.81
C GLU A 53 20.92 -6.42 9.76
N VAL A 54 20.45 -5.68 10.77
CA VAL A 54 19.05 -5.22 10.85
C VAL A 54 18.78 -4.10 9.85
N THR A 55 19.72 -3.17 9.63
CA THR A 55 19.62 -2.19 8.53
C THR A 55 19.45 -2.87 7.17
N GLY A 56 20.14 -3.99 6.95
CA GLY A 56 19.97 -4.84 5.77
C GLY A 56 18.55 -5.39 5.67
N ILE A 57 18.07 -6.04 6.73
CA ILE A 57 16.71 -6.61 6.80
C ILE A 57 15.63 -5.53 6.56
N LEU A 58 15.71 -4.37 7.22
CA LEU A 58 14.76 -3.27 7.01
C LEU A 58 14.81 -2.73 5.57
N THR A 59 15.97 -2.75 4.93
CA THR A 59 16.10 -2.38 3.52
C THR A 59 15.46 -3.40 2.61
N ASP A 60 15.65 -4.69 2.88
CA ASP A 60 15.09 -5.78 2.10
C ASP A 60 13.56 -5.78 2.19
N ILE A 61 13.00 -5.74 3.42
CA ILE A 61 11.56 -5.72 3.66
C ILE A 61 10.94 -4.44 3.07
N GLY A 62 11.47 -3.26 3.40
CA GLY A 62 10.92 -2.00 2.87
C GLY A 62 10.96 -1.90 1.34
N THR A 63 11.88 -2.63 0.69
CA THR A 63 11.94 -2.76 -0.77
C THR A 63 10.87 -3.73 -1.30
N GLU A 64 10.67 -4.85 -0.61
CA GLU A 64 9.58 -5.80 -0.89
C GLU A 64 8.20 -5.14 -0.76
N GLU A 65 7.98 -4.32 0.26
CA GLU A 65 6.69 -3.62 0.44
C GLU A 65 6.37 -2.62 -0.69
N LEU A 66 7.38 -2.05 -1.36
CA LEU A 66 7.14 -1.25 -2.57
C LEU A 66 6.63 -2.11 -3.72
N ALA A 67 7.04 -3.38 -3.80
CA ALA A 67 6.53 -4.33 -4.78
C ALA A 67 5.11 -4.82 -4.41
N HIS A 68 4.82 -5.02 -3.12
CA HIS A 68 3.45 -5.27 -2.64
C HIS A 68 2.53 -4.09 -2.97
N MET A 69 2.96 -2.86 -2.70
CA MET A 69 2.23 -1.65 -3.07
C MET A 69 1.92 -1.61 -4.57
N GLU A 70 2.90 -1.95 -5.43
CA GLU A 70 2.69 -2.03 -6.88
C GLU A 70 1.66 -3.12 -7.25
N MET A 71 1.71 -4.28 -6.60
CA MET A 71 0.72 -5.34 -6.80
C MET A 71 -0.69 -4.92 -6.39
N ILE A 72 -0.86 -4.25 -5.25
CA ILE A 72 -2.15 -3.70 -4.82
C ILE A 72 -2.65 -2.67 -5.84
N CYS A 73 -1.77 -1.79 -6.32
CA CYS A 73 -2.11 -0.83 -7.38
C CYS A 73 -2.61 -1.55 -8.64
N ALA A 74 -1.90 -2.60 -9.07
CA ALA A 74 -2.30 -3.42 -10.21
C ALA A 74 -3.66 -4.10 -10.00
N ILE A 75 -3.95 -4.58 -8.78
CA ILE A 75 -5.25 -5.16 -8.42
C ILE A 75 -6.36 -4.11 -8.54
N VAL A 76 -6.23 -2.96 -7.87
CA VAL A 76 -7.24 -1.90 -7.89
C VAL A 76 -7.48 -1.37 -9.30
N TYR A 77 -6.41 -1.21 -10.09
CA TYR A 77 -6.50 -0.83 -11.49
C TYR A 77 -7.28 -1.86 -12.31
N GLN A 78 -6.92 -3.15 -12.24
CA GLN A 78 -7.61 -4.19 -13.02
C GLN A 78 -9.07 -4.38 -12.60
N LEU A 79 -9.41 -4.10 -11.34
CA LEU A 79 -10.78 -4.14 -10.85
C LEU A 79 -11.66 -2.99 -11.37
N THR A 80 -11.07 -1.90 -11.89
CA THR A 80 -11.81 -0.65 -12.21
C THR A 80 -11.62 -0.11 -13.63
N LYS A 81 -10.57 -0.53 -14.36
CA LYS A 81 -10.11 0.08 -15.63
C LYS A 81 -11.11 0.17 -16.80
N ASP A 82 -12.19 -0.61 -16.78
CA ASP A 82 -13.16 -0.70 -17.89
C ASP A 82 -14.61 -0.39 -17.46
N LEU A 83 -14.80 0.23 -16.29
CA LEU A 83 -16.13 0.50 -15.76
C LEU A 83 -16.89 1.56 -16.56
N SER A 84 -18.14 1.28 -16.89
CA SER A 84 -19.05 2.28 -17.46
C SER A 84 -19.52 3.29 -16.40
N PRO A 85 -19.97 4.50 -16.79
CA PRO A 85 -20.58 5.46 -15.87
C PRO A 85 -21.75 4.88 -15.06
N GLU A 86 -22.55 4.00 -15.67
CA GLU A 86 -23.66 3.30 -15.02
C GLU A 86 -23.17 2.31 -13.96
N GLU A 87 -22.11 1.54 -14.25
CA GLU A 87 -21.49 0.61 -13.30
C GLU A 87 -20.83 1.33 -12.12
N ILE A 88 -20.15 2.45 -12.38
CA ILE A 88 -19.57 3.33 -11.36
C ILE A 88 -20.66 3.79 -10.38
N LYS A 89 -21.79 4.28 -10.91
CA LYS A 89 -22.92 4.74 -10.10
C LYS A 89 -23.60 3.61 -9.35
N ALA A 90 -23.84 2.47 -10.01
CA ALA A 90 -24.54 1.32 -9.41
C ALA A 90 -23.72 0.63 -8.32
N SER A 91 -22.39 0.69 -8.40
CA SER A 91 -21.49 0.07 -7.42
C SER A 91 -21.24 0.91 -6.17
N GLY A 92 -21.47 2.22 -6.25
CA GLY A 92 -21.11 3.18 -5.20
C GLY A 92 -19.65 3.65 -5.28
N PHE A 93 -18.95 3.36 -6.38
CA PHE A 93 -17.60 3.85 -6.68
C PHE A 93 -17.59 5.32 -7.14
N ASP A 94 -18.77 5.87 -7.41
CA ASP A 94 -19.00 7.26 -7.85
C ASP A 94 -18.32 8.30 -6.97
N LYS A 95 -18.33 8.14 -5.65
CA LYS A 95 -17.65 9.07 -4.73
C LYS A 95 -16.15 9.16 -5.00
N TYR A 96 -15.48 8.02 -5.09
CA TYR A 96 -14.06 7.97 -5.44
C TYR A 96 -13.82 8.51 -6.85
N TYR A 97 -14.69 8.15 -7.79
CA TYR A 97 -14.57 8.54 -9.19
C TYR A 97 -14.68 10.06 -9.39
N VAL A 98 -15.52 10.75 -8.64
CA VAL A 98 -15.65 12.21 -8.73
C VAL A 98 -14.34 12.91 -8.36
N ASP A 99 -13.62 12.38 -7.36
CA ASP A 99 -12.39 12.99 -6.87
C ASP A 99 -11.16 12.54 -7.68
N HIS A 100 -11.13 11.29 -8.13
CA HIS A 100 -9.92 10.64 -8.67
C HIS A 100 -10.12 9.90 -9.99
N THR A 101 -11.34 9.89 -10.55
CA THR A 101 -11.71 9.12 -11.74
C THR A 101 -11.36 7.63 -11.59
N LEU A 102 -10.55 7.07 -12.48
CA LEU A 102 -9.99 5.71 -12.38
C LEU A 102 -8.49 5.73 -12.02
N ALA A 103 -7.92 6.89 -11.68
CA ALA A 103 -6.55 6.98 -11.20
C ALA A 103 -6.43 6.36 -9.81
N LEU A 104 -5.25 5.88 -9.46
CA LEU A 104 -4.97 5.32 -8.14
C LEU A 104 -4.49 6.43 -7.21
N TRP A 105 -5.25 6.66 -6.15
CA TRP A 105 -4.95 7.66 -5.13
C TRP A 105 -4.85 6.97 -3.76
N PRO A 106 -3.78 7.22 -2.98
CA PRO A 106 -3.54 6.48 -1.76
C PRO A 106 -4.50 6.93 -0.65
N GLN A 107 -5.46 6.06 -0.33
CA GLN A 107 -6.40 6.23 0.77
C GLN A 107 -6.78 4.92 1.44
N ALA A 108 -7.26 5.01 2.67
CA ALA A 108 -8.00 3.93 3.32
C ALA A 108 -9.35 3.68 2.62
N ALA A 109 -9.94 2.50 2.84
CA ALA A 109 -11.31 2.21 2.42
C ALA A 109 -12.35 3.16 3.05
N SER A 110 -12.03 3.75 4.21
CA SER A 110 -12.83 4.79 4.87
C SER A 110 -12.81 6.14 4.14
N GLY A 111 -11.95 6.31 3.13
CA GLY A 111 -11.72 7.59 2.45
C GLY A 111 -10.65 8.47 3.08
N THR A 112 -10.01 8.02 4.17
CA THR A 112 -8.94 8.81 4.80
C THR A 112 -7.69 8.81 3.91
N PRO A 113 -7.16 9.98 3.49
CA PRO A 113 -5.93 10.06 2.72
C PRO A 113 -4.78 9.37 3.44
N TRP A 114 -3.83 8.81 2.69
CA TRP A 114 -2.57 8.40 3.27
C TRP A 114 -1.84 9.60 3.89
N THR A 115 -1.20 9.37 5.03
CA THR A 115 -0.50 10.42 5.78
C THR A 115 0.70 9.81 6.50
N ALA A 116 1.77 10.59 6.63
CA ALA A 116 2.95 10.21 7.40
C ALA A 116 2.66 9.92 8.88
N THR A 117 1.47 10.27 9.39
CA THR A 117 1.04 9.94 10.75
C THR A 117 0.72 8.45 10.96
N TYR A 118 0.69 7.63 9.90
CA TYR A 118 0.37 6.21 9.96
C TYR A 118 1.52 5.29 10.42
N PHE A 119 2.75 5.77 10.39
CA PHE A 119 3.90 5.04 10.89
C PHE A 119 4.77 5.93 11.79
N GLN A 120 5.68 5.31 12.51
CA GLN A 120 6.66 5.98 13.35
C GLN A 120 8.08 5.59 12.95
N SER A 121 9.03 6.41 13.35
CA SER A 121 10.46 6.15 13.18
C SER A 121 11.15 6.93 14.29
N LYS A 122 11.47 6.25 15.38
CA LYS A 122 11.92 6.86 16.64
C LYS A 122 13.44 6.86 16.77
N GLY A 123 14.12 5.99 16.03
CA GLY A 123 15.57 5.80 16.11
C GLY A 123 16.00 5.02 17.35
N ASP A 124 15.05 4.45 18.09
CA ASP A 124 15.32 3.46 19.13
C ASP A 124 15.00 2.07 18.55
N PRO A 125 15.98 1.13 18.49
CA PRO A 125 15.80 -0.16 17.82
C PRO A 125 14.67 -1.00 18.40
N ILE A 126 14.46 -0.94 19.72
CA ILE A 126 13.41 -1.72 20.36
C ILE A 126 12.06 -1.14 19.97
N THR A 127 11.89 0.17 20.11
CA THR A 127 10.62 0.85 19.80
C THR A 127 10.24 0.69 18.33
N ASP A 128 11.19 0.87 17.41
CA ASP A 128 10.95 0.75 15.96
C ASP A 128 10.56 -0.70 15.59
N LEU A 129 11.28 -1.71 16.09
CA LEU A 129 10.94 -3.12 15.82
C LEU A 129 9.62 -3.56 16.48
N HIS A 130 9.21 -2.95 17.59
CA HIS A 130 7.89 -3.20 18.18
C HIS A 130 6.76 -2.59 17.35
N GLU A 131 6.99 -1.41 16.77
CA GLU A 131 6.06 -0.81 15.83
C GLU A 131 5.92 -1.67 14.57
N ASP A 132 7.03 -2.15 14.01
CA ASP A 132 7.06 -3.06 12.88
C ASP A 132 6.22 -4.30 13.14
N MET A 133 6.44 -4.95 14.29
CA MET A 133 5.65 -6.11 14.71
C MET A 133 4.16 -5.79 14.84
N ALA A 134 3.81 -4.60 15.35
CA ALA A 134 2.41 -4.19 15.49
C ALA A 134 1.74 -3.94 14.13
N ALA A 135 2.49 -3.35 13.19
CA ALA A 135 2.00 -3.10 11.85
C ALA A 135 1.74 -4.40 11.09
N GLU A 136 2.71 -5.32 11.07
CA GLU A 136 2.55 -6.63 10.42
C GLU A 136 1.47 -7.49 11.07
N GLY A 137 1.32 -7.39 12.41
CA GLY A 137 0.26 -8.11 13.13
C GLY A 137 -1.16 -7.61 12.83
N ALA A 138 -1.31 -6.43 12.23
CA ALA A 138 -2.59 -5.87 11.80
C ALA A 138 -2.94 -6.21 10.34
N ILE A 139 -1.97 -6.70 9.55
CA ILE A 139 -2.15 -7.19 8.19
C ILE A 139 -2.66 -8.65 8.29
N VAL A 140 -3.98 -8.83 8.31
CA VAL A 140 -4.64 -10.15 8.32
C VAL A 140 -5.52 -10.35 7.10
#